data_AF-A0A9W6X8P8-F1
#
_entry.id   AF-A0A9W6X8P8-F1
#
_cell.length_a   1.000
_cell.length_b   1.000
_cell.length_c   1.000
_cell.angle_alpha   90.00
_cell.angle_beta   90.00
_cell.angle_gamma   90.00
#
_symmetry.space_group_name_H-M   'P 1'
#
loop_
_entity.id
_entity.type
_entity.pdbx_description
1 polymer ?
#
loop_
_entity_poly.entity_id
_entity_poly.type
_entity_poly.pdbx_seq_one_letter_code
_entity_poly.pdbx_strand_id
1 'polypeptide(L)'
;MKCKSLWLFITMKCKSVIWIDNPAIQSPKLLGATLTARNKFETHAPVDAKYLDGTSLKCDYYVGSGVATTQPRATETPGEYQDLIQWDQLTDHARSTVQNADFADSREVPLKTVFSLSCLTMRGHFRQRHRSK
;
A
#
# COMPACT_ATOMS: atom_id res chain seq x y z
N MET A 1 16.50 5.85 1.36
CA MET A 1 15.11 5.46 1.04
C MET A 1 14.60 4.54 2.13
N LYS A 2 13.89 5.10 3.11
CA LYS A 2 13.19 4.33 4.14
C LYS A 2 11.70 4.31 3.76
N CYS A 3 11.09 3.13 3.75
CA CYS A 3 9.67 2.96 3.46
C CYS A 3 8.90 3.07 4.79
N LYS A 4 7.94 3.98 4.90
CA LYS A 4 6.95 3.97 5.98
C LYS A 4 5.71 3.30 5.42
N SER A 5 5.45 2.08 5.87
CA SER A 5 4.28 1.30 5.47
C SER A 5 3.13 1.62 6.41
N LEU A 6 1.91 1.72 5.86
CA LEU A 6 0.73 2.19 6.56
C LEU A 6 -0.41 1.17 6.36
N TRP A 7 -1.16 0.89 7.44
CA TRP A 7 -2.51 0.31 7.55
C TRP A 7 -2.74 -1.19 7.80
N LEU A 8 -3.66 -1.45 8.74
CA LEU A 8 -4.47 -2.65 8.91
C LEU A 8 -5.94 -2.23 9.10
N PHE A 9 -6.84 -2.65 8.20
CA PHE A 9 -8.24 -2.91 8.52
C PHE A 9 -8.67 -4.20 7.84
N ILE A 10 -9.19 -5.12 8.65
CA ILE A 10 -9.49 -6.50 8.31
C ILE A 10 -10.79 -6.49 7.49
N THR A 11 -10.68 -6.36 6.17
CA THR A 11 -11.61 -6.89 5.13
C THR A 11 -11.21 -6.54 3.69
N MET A 12 -10.26 -5.62 3.45
CA MET A 12 -9.86 -5.24 2.08
C MET A 12 -8.53 -5.87 1.65
N LYS A 13 -8.58 -6.75 0.64
CA LYS A 13 -7.43 -7.41 -0.02
C LYS A 13 -6.58 -6.44 -0.87
N CYS A 14 -6.22 -5.27 -0.34
CA CYS A 14 -5.49 -4.23 -1.07
C CYS A 14 -4.41 -3.62 -0.20
N LYS A 15 -3.20 -3.56 -0.74
CA LYS A 15 -2.02 -3.02 -0.05
C LYS A 15 -1.45 -1.89 -0.90
N SER A 16 -1.15 -0.76 -0.27
CA SER A 16 -0.45 0.35 -0.91
C SER A 16 0.86 0.62 -0.19
N VAL A 17 1.86 1.05 -0.95
CA VAL A 17 3.16 1.50 -0.44
C VAL A 17 3.38 2.92 -0.91
N ILE A 18 3.61 3.81 0.05
CA ILE A 18 3.91 5.21 -0.19
C ILE A 18 5.42 5.42 -0.10
N TRP A 19 6.02 5.91 -1.19
CA TRP A 19 7.45 6.17 -1.29
C TRP A 19 7.73 7.62 -0.93
N ILE A 20 8.50 7.83 0.12
CA ILE A 20 8.93 9.14 0.58
C ILE A 20 10.45 9.24 0.62
N ASP A 21 10.96 10.47 0.56
CA ASP A 21 12.40 10.75 0.61
C ASP A 21 13.00 10.44 1.99
N ASN A 22 12.46 11.06 3.04
CA ASN A 22 12.96 11.00 4.39
C ASN A 22 11.81 10.95 5.41
N PRO A 23 11.58 9.82 6.09
CA PRO A 23 10.54 9.74 7.12
C PRO A 23 10.82 10.51 8.40
N ALA A 24 12.03 11.04 8.58
CA ALA A 24 12.46 11.73 9.80
C ALA A 24 12.17 13.24 9.80
N ILE A 25 11.71 13.81 8.68
CA ILE A 25 11.31 15.21 8.59
C ILE A 25 9.79 15.36 8.76
N GLN A 26 9.36 16.53 9.24
CA GLN A 26 7.96 16.81 9.55
C GLN A 26 7.05 16.76 8.31
N SER A 27 7.57 17.19 7.16
CA SER A 27 6.85 17.17 5.87
C SER A 27 7.69 16.44 4.82
N PRO A 28 7.60 15.10 4.76
CA PRO A 28 8.34 14.31 3.78
C PRO A 28 7.83 14.56 2.36
N LYS A 29 8.75 14.54 1.38
CA LYS A 29 8.40 14.64 -0.03
C LYS A 29 7.90 13.30 -0.55
N LEU A 30 6.71 13.31 -1.13
CA LEU A 30 6.16 12.16 -1.85
C LEU A 30 6.96 11.94 -3.16
N LEU A 31 7.59 10.78 -3.26
CA LEU A 31 8.34 10.35 -4.46
C LEU A 31 7.49 9.47 -5.38
N GLY A 32 6.51 8.78 -4.82
CA GLY A 32 5.63 7.91 -5.58
C GLY A 32 4.73 7.05 -4.70
N ALA A 33 3.90 6.25 -5.36
CA ALA A 33 3.05 5.27 -4.71
C ALA A 33 2.97 3.99 -5.55
N THR A 34 2.82 2.86 -4.87
CA THR A 34 2.55 1.57 -5.50
C THR A 34 1.30 0.96 -4.87
N LEU A 35 0.28 0.68 -5.67
CA LEU A 35 -0.90 -0.06 -5.25
C LEU A 35 -0.78 -1.51 -5.73
N THR A 36 -1.30 -2.45 -4.94
CA THR A 36 -1.19 -3.88 -5.25
C THR A 36 -2.52 -4.61 -5.09
N ALA A 37 -2.81 -5.44 -6.09
CA ALA A 37 -3.85 -6.46 -6.04
C ALA A 37 -3.27 -7.79 -6.49
N ARG A 38 -3.20 -8.76 -5.58
CA ARG A 38 -2.60 -10.08 -5.84
C ARG A 38 -1.19 -9.92 -6.42
N ASN A 39 -1.00 -10.26 -7.69
CA ASN A 39 0.26 -10.22 -8.42
C ASN A 39 0.40 -9.00 -9.35
N LYS A 40 -0.53 -8.05 -9.31
CA LYS A 40 -0.49 -6.83 -10.13
C LYS A 40 -0.03 -5.64 -9.29
N PHE A 41 0.83 -4.83 -9.89
CA PHE A 41 1.38 -3.61 -9.31
C PHE A 41 1.01 -2.41 -10.19
N GLU A 42 0.38 -1.41 -9.59
CA GLU A 42 0.17 -0.10 -10.20
C GLU A 42 1.13 0.88 -9.53
N THR A 43 2.13 1.38 -10.27
CA THR A 43 3.17 2.25 -9.73
C THR A 43 3.14 3.63 -10.38
N HIS A 44 3.09 4.66 -9.54
CA HIS A 44 3.11 6.08 -9.90
C HIS A 44 4.37 6.72 -9.35
N ALA A 45 5.25 7.22 -10.23
CA ALA A 45 6.52 7.86 -9.88
C ALA A 45 6.89 8.92 -10.94
N PRO A 46 6.77 10.24 -10.63
CA PRO A 46 6.04 10.80 -9.49
C PRO A 46 4.53 10.48 -9.56
N VAL A 47 3.80 10.72 -8.47
CA VAL A 47 2.33 10.62 -8.47
C VAL A 47 1.74 11.82 -9.20
N ASP A 48 0.83 11.59 -10.14
CA ASP A 48 0.11 12.68 -10.80
C ASP A 48 -0.78 13.42 -9.80
N ALA A 49 -0.77 14.75 -9.85
CA ALA A 49 -1.51 15.60 -8.91
C ALA A 49 -3.02 15.33 -8.89
N LYS A 50 -3.59 14.85 -10.00
CA LYS A 50 -5.01 14.46 -10.10
C LYS A 50 -5.39 13.31 -9.17
N TYR A 51 -4.43 12.49 -8.77
CA TYR A 51 -4.60 11.38 -7.82
C TYR A 51 -4.28 11.77 -6.38
N LEU A 52 -4.00 13.06 -6.12
CA LEU A 52 -3.69 13.56 -4.80
C LEU A 52 -4.79 14.49 -4.30
N ASP A 53 -5.02 14.43 -2.99
CA ASP A 53 -5.69 15.47 -2.21
C ASP A 53 -4.68 15.97 -1.16
N GLY A 54 -4.03 17.10 -1.47
CA GLY A 54 -2.85 17.57 -0.74
C GLY A 54 -1.69 16.56 -0.79
N THR A 55 -1.48 15.82 0.32
CA THR A 55 -0.47 14.76 0.43
C THR A 55 -1.06 13.35 0.48
N SER A 56 -2.38 13.24 0.44
CA SER A 56 -3.12 11.98 0.50
C SER A 56 -3.32 11.40 -0.89
N LEU A 57 -2.95 10.14 -1.08
CA LEU A 57 -3.25 9.39 -2.31
C LEU A 57 -4.73 9.01 -2.33
N LYS A 58 -5.44 9.39 -3.40
CA LYS A 58 -6.79 8.93 -3.68
C LYS A 58 -6.74 7.57 -4.37
N CYS A 59 -7.45 6.61 -3.80
CA CYS A 59 -7.59 5.27 -4.39
C CYS A 59 -9.04 4.79 -4.29
N ASP A 60 -9.47 4.04 -5.30
CA ASP A 60 -10.75 3.32 -5.27
C ASP A 60 -10.52 1.82 -5.47
N TYR A 61 -11.63 1.10 -5.34
CA TYR A 61 -11.73 -0.34 -5.55
C TYR A 61 -12.59 -0.55 -6.77
N TYR A 62 -12.03 -1.09 -7.84
CA TYR A 62 -12.79 -1.40 -9.05
C TYR A 62 -12.92 -2.89 -9.24
N VAL A 63 -14.08 -3.32 -9.75
CA VAL A 63 -14.30 -4.69 -10.22
C VAL A 63 -14.16 -4.68 -11.74
N GLY A 64 -13.19 -5.42 -12.25
CA GLY A 64 -12.99 -5.55 -13.70
C GLY A 64 -14.15 -6.32 -14.35
N SER A 65 -14.58 -5.90 -15.55
CA SER A 65 -15.57 -6.64 -16.34
C SER A 65 -14.96 -7.98 -16.79
N GLY A 66 -15.38 -9.08 -16.14
CA GLY A 66 -15.03 -10.45 -16.52
C GLY A 66 -14.39 -11.30 -15.41
N VAL A 67 -13.95 -10.71 -14.31
CA VAL A 67 -13.43 -11.47 -13.15
C VAL A 67 -13.96 -10.79 -11.87
N ALA A 68 -14.59 -11.57 -10.99
CA ALA A 68 -15.07 -11.14 -9.67
C ALA A 68 -13.91 -10.86 -8.69
N THR A 69 -12.93 -10.05 -9.11
CA THR A 69 -11.79 -9.64 -8.30
C THR A 69 -11.75 -8.13 -8.25
N THR A 70 -11.86 -7.61 -7.04
CA THR A 70 -11.64 -6.21 -6.73
C THR A 70 -10.14 -5.89 -6.80
N GLN A 71 -9.78 -4.79 -7.45
CA GLN A 71 -8.41 -4.30 -7.57
C GLN A 71 -8.34 -2.83 -7.13
N PRO A 72 -7.32 -2.41 -6.38
CA PRO A 72 -7.13 -1.02 -6.05
C PRO A 72 -6.51 -0.31 -7.26
N ARG A 73 -6.92 0.93 -7.49
CA ARG A 73 -6.29 1.81 -8.47
C ARG A 73 -6.22 3.24 -7.96
N ALA A 74 -5.29 4.02 -8.50
CA ALA A 74 -5.31 5.46 -8.27
C ALA A 74 -6.56 6.06 -8.94
N THR A 75 -7.24 6.97 -8.24
CA THR A 75 -8.50 7.54 -8.71
C THR A 75 -8.53 9.05 -8.55
N GLU A 76 -9.31 9.71 -9.39
CA GLU A 76 -9.54 11.16 -9.30
C GLU A 76 -10.68 11.47 -8.33
N THR A 77 -11.54 10.49 -8.06
CA THR A 77 -12.69 10.60 -7.17
C THR A 77 -12.24 10.76 -5.70
N PRO A 78 -12.78 11.75 -4.97
CA PRO A 78 -12.56 11.86 -3.54
C PRO A 78 -13.03 10.60 -2.80
N GLY A 79 -12.25 10.16 -1.82
CA GLY A 79 -12.59 9.05 -0.94
C GLY A 79 -12.79 9.49 0.50
N GLU A 80 -12.76 8.53 1.41
CA GLU A 80 -12.84 8.75 2.86
C GLU A 80 -11.53 8.35 3.53
N TYR A 81 -11.31 8.87 4.74
CA TYR A 81 -10.22 8.46 5.62
C TYR A 81 -10.68 7.35 6.57
N GLN A 82 -9.77 6.48 6.97
CA GLN A 82 -9.99 5.44 7.98
C GLN A 82 -9.11 5.71 9.20
N ASP A 83 -9.46 5.13 10.34
CA ASP A 83 -8.65 5.24 11.56
C ASP A 83 -7.38 4.39 11.46
N LEU A 84 -6.23 5.03 11.66
CA LEU A 84 -4.92 4.41 11.52
C LEU A 84 -4.49 3.75 12.81
N ILE A 85 -4.20 2.45 12.74
CA ILE A 85 -3.34 1.78 13.70
C ILE A 85 -2.05 1.31 13.03
N GLN A 86 -0.92 1.78 13.54
CA GLN A 86 0.40 1.35 13.09
C GLN A 86 0.77 0.00 13.72
N TRP A 87 1.63 -0.75 13.06
CA TRP A 87 2.07 -2.06 13.57
C TRP A 87 2.65 -1.97 14.98
N ASP A 88 3.43 -0.93 15.27
CA ASP A 88 4.05 -0.73 16.59
C ASP A 88 3.07 -0.22 17.65
N GLN A 89 1.87 0.22 17.25
CA GLN A 89 0.78 0.59 18.15
C GLN A 89 -0.12 -0.61 18.51
N LEU A 90 0.01 -1.74 17.80
CA LEU A 90 -0.71 -2.97 18.13
C LEU A 90 -0.12 -3.59 19.40
N THR A 91 -1.00 -4.17 20.24
CA THR A 91 -0.55 -4.99 21.37
C THR A 91 0.20 -6.23 20.90
N ASP A 92 1.05 -6.80 21.75
CA ASP A 92 1.80 -8.04 21.41
C ASP A 92 0.86 -9.18 21.00
N HIS A 93 -0.26 -9.30 21.68
CA HIS A 93 -1.29 -10.28 21.35
C HIS A 93 -1.88 -10.00 19.96
N ALA A 94 -2.28 -8.76 19.65
CA ALA A 94 -2.81 -8.41 18.34
C ALA A 94 -1.78 -8.64 17.22
N ARG A 95 -0.51 -8.29 17.44
CA ARG A 95 0.58 -8.58 16.49
C ARG A 95 0.74 -10.07 16.25
N SER A 96 0.76 -10.88 17.32
CA SER A 96 0.86 -12.33 17.22
C SER A 96 -0.31 -12.93 16.46
N THR A 97 -1.55 -12.51 16.77
CA THR A 97 -2.75 -12.96 16.07
C THR A 97 -2.69 -12.60 14.60
N VAL A 98 -2.41 -11.35 14.24
CA VAL A 98 -2.37 -10.92 12.83
C VAL A 98 -1.23 -11.60 12.05
N GLN A 99 -0.12 -11.93 12.71
CA GLN A 99 1.00 -12.64 12.09
C GLN A 99 0.71 -14.12 11.83
N ASN A 100 -0.08 -14.76 12.70
CA ASN A 100 -0.28 -16.21 12.70
C ASN A 100 -1.70 -16.65 12.30
N ALA A 101 -2.65 -15.73 12.20
CA ALA A 101 -4.02 -16.05 11.81
C ALA A 101 -4.06 -16.56 10.37
N ASP A 102 -4.76 -17.68 10.19
CA ASP A 102 -5.13 -18.17 8.86
C ASP A 102 -6.40 -17.45 8.42
N PHE A 103 -6.24 -16.49 7.52
CA PHE A 103 -7.36 -15.72 6.98
C PHE A 103 -7.97 -16.47 5.79
N ALA A 104 -8.43 -17.72 5.99
CA ALA A 104 -9.27 -18.69 5.22
C ALA A 104 -9.42 -18.62 3.67
N ASP A 105 -9.04 -17.53 3.03
CA ASP A 105 -8.85 -17.27 1.60
C ASP A 105 -7.50 -16.52 1.36
N SER A 106 -6.56 -16.65 2.31
CA SER A 106 -5.31 -15.91 2.37
C SER A 106 -4.15 -16.66 1.76
N ARG A 107 -4.04 -16.55 0.43
CA ARG A 107 -2.74 -16.78 -0.22
C ARG A 107 -1.68 -15.72 0.13
N GLU A 108 -1.98 -14.70 0.95
CA GLU A 108 -0.97 -13.83 1.58
C GLU A 108 -1.52 -13.05 2.80
N VAL A 109 -1.26 -13.52 4.03
CA VAL A 109 -0.91 -12.60 5.13
C VAL A 109 0.04 -13.32 6.08
N PRO A 110 1.33 -12.95 6.09
CA PRO A 110 1.88 -12.45 7.35
C PRO A 110 2.49 -11.06 7.12
N LEU A 111 2.06 -10.06 7.90
CA LEU A 111 2.51 -8.67 7.78
C LEU A 111 4.03 -8.50 8.01
N LYS A 112 4.77 -9.45 8.57
CA LYS A 112 6.25 -9.38 8.52
C LYS A 112 6.88 -10.10 7.32
N THR A 113 6.35 -11.25 6.94
CA THR A 113 6.99 -12.11 5.93
C THR A 113 6.67 -11.68 4.50
N VAL A 114 5.46 -11.18 4.24
CA VAL A 114 5.07 -10.58 2.95
C VAL A 114 5.66 -9.17 2.81
N PHE A 115 5.95 -8.49 3.92
CA PHE A 115 6.61 -7.20 3.89
C PHE A 115 8.03 -7.25 3.33
N SER A 116 8.79 -8.32 3.52
CA SER A 116 10.14 -8.37 2.95
C SER A 116 10.09 -8.60 1.45
N LEU A 117 9.43 -9.66 0.98
CA LEU A 117 9.47 -10.04 -0.44
C LEU A 117 8.68 -9.08 -1.32
N SER A 118 7.43 -8.75 -0.94
CA SER A 118 6.59 -7.89 -1.77
C SER A 118 7.06 -6.43 -1.73
N CYS A 119 7.57 -5.92 -0.60
CA CYS A 119 8.18 -4.58 -0.56
C CYS A 119 9.50 -4.52 -1.33
N LEU A 120 10.33 -5.57 -1.29
CA LEU A 120 11.53 -5.65 -2.13
C LEU A 120 11.18 -5.66 -3.63
N THR A 121 10.15 -6.42 -4.03
CA THR A 121 9.65 -6.44 -5.41
C THR A 121 9.08 -5.08 -5.83
N MET A 122 8.25 -4.46 -4.98
CA MET A 122 7.74 -3.11 -5.21
C MET A 122 8.86 -2.07 -5.28
N ARG A 123 9.90 -2.21 -4.46
CA ARG A 123 11.10 -1.34 -4.51
C ARG A 123 11.85 -1.50 -5.82
N GLY A 124 11.95 -2.73 -6.34
CA GLY A 124 12.51 -3.03 -7.65
C GLY A 124 11.72 -2.32 -8.77
N HIS A 125 10.41 -2.53 -8.79
CA HIS A 125 9.51 -1.88 -9.76
C HIS A 125 9.56 -0.35 -9.68
N PHE A 126 9.50 0.21 -8.47
CA PHE A 126 9.60 1.66 -8.26
C PHE A 126 10.92 2.22 -8.78
N ARG A 127 12.05 1.56 -8.48
CA ARG A 127 13.38 1.96 -8.99
C ARG A 127 13.47 1.94 -10.51
N GLN A 128 12.90 0.93 -11.17
CA GLN A 128 12.90 0.84 -12.63
C GLN A 128 12.09 1.98 -13.25
N ARG A 129 10.86 2.21 -12.76
CA ARG A 129 9.96 3.28 -13.25
C ARG A 129 10.52 4.68 -12.99
N HIS A 130 11.12 4.91 -11.81
CA HIS A 130 11.71 6.20 -11.47
C HIS A 130 12.97 6.53 -12.29
N ARG A 131 13.72 5.52 -12.77
CA ARG A 131 14.93 5.74 -13.59
C ARG A 131 14.64 5.95 -15.09
N SER A 132 13.45 5.60 -15.55
CA SER A 132 13.08 5.66 -16.97
C SER A 132 12.58 7.04 -17.43
N LYS A 133 12.66 8.06 -16.56
CA LYS A 133 12.32 9.47 -16.82
C LYS A 133 13.56 10.31 -16.53
#